data_AF-A0A7Z1HQ09-F1
#
_entry.id   AF-A0A7Z1HQ09-F1
#
_cell.length_a   1.000
_cell.length_b   1.000
_cell.length_c   1.000
_cell.angle_alpha   90.00
_cell.angle_beta   90.00
_cell.angle_gamma   90.00
#
_symmetry.space_group_name_H-M   'P 1'
#
loop_
_entity.id
_entity.type
_entity.pdbx_description
1 polymer ?
#
loop_
_entity_poly.entity_id
_entity_poly.type
_entity_poly.pdbx_seq_one_letter_code
_entity_poly.pdbx_strand_id
1 'polypeptide(L)'
;MTTITKEWLQQTIAEFENTRDDIPFGLSDDDAKILIVLKRALASLEREQVRHEHADWSDATFGDVGPIGPLKHLSKEALETAAEPDDLSEWADMQFLLWDAQRRAGITDEQITLAMVEKLAVNKKREWPEPKNGEPRLHIKEQPVPVVPEECPEEIRDLMASHSDALFNDDDAQEIWNACRAAMLNGGKS
;
A
#
# COMPACT_ATOMS: atom_id res chain seq x y z
N MET A 1 12.64 28.95 -21.58
CA MET A 1 13.01 28.56 -20.20
C MET A 1 14.35 27.86 -20.28
N THR A 2 15.29 28.17 -19.39
CA THR A 2 16.57 27.46 -19.31
C THR A 2 16.32 26.13 -18.59
N THR A 3 16.70 25.01 -19.21
CA THR A 3 16.57 23.67 -18.61
C THR A 3 17.72 23.43 -17.64
N ILE A 4 17.42 22.94 -16.43
CA ILE A 4 18.43 22.50 -15.45
C ILE A 4 18.98 21.15 -15.91
N THR A 5 20.28 21.04 -16.17
CA THR A 5 20.92 19.79 -16.60
C THR A 5 21.62 19.08 -15.44
N LYS A 6 21.89 17.78 -15.62
CA LYS A 6 22.64 16.96 -14.67
C LYS A 6 24.04 17.52 -14.44
N GLU A 7 24.72 17.89 -15.51
CA GLU A 7 26.08 18.43 -15.48
C GLU A 7 26.12 19.75 -14.72
N TRP A 8 25.14 20.62 -14.97
CA TRP A 8 25.04 21.89 -14.25
C TRP A 8 24.81 21.68 -12.74
N LEU A 9 23.94 20.73 -12.35
CA LEU A 9 23.72 20.40 -10.95
C LEU A 9 24.99 19.85 -10.29
N GLN A 10 25.68 18.92 -10.95
CA GLN A 10 26.93 18.34 -10.45
C GLN A 10 28.01 19.40 -10.26
N GLN A 11 28.20 20.27 -11.25
CA GLN A 11 29.17 21.36 -11.16
C GLN A 11 28.82 22.32 -10.01
N THR A 12 27.56 22.75 -9.92
CA THR A 12 27.11 23.69 -8.88
C THR A 12 27.27 23.07 -7.49
N ILE A 13 26.92 21.79 -7.31
CA ILE A 13 27.12 21.07 -6.04
C ILE A 13 28.59 21.04 -5.67
N ALA A 14 29.48 20.70 -6.61
CA ALA A 14 30.92 20.66 -6.37
C ALA A 14 31.48 22.04 -5.96
N GLU A 15 31.00 23.13 -6.58
CA GLU A 15 31.37 24.49 -6.21
C GLU A 15 30.96 24.85 -4.77
N PHE A 16 29.74 24.47 -4.37
CA PHE A 16 29.26 24.66 -2.98
C PHE A 16 30.06 23.82 -1.98
N GLU A 17 30.40 22.58 -2.31
CA GLU A 17 31.18 21.70 -1.45
C GLU A 17 32.62 22.20 -1.27
N ASN A 18 33.27 22.65 -2.34
CA ASN A 18 34.58 23.28 -2.26
C ASN A 18 34.53 24.53 -1.37
N THR A 19 33.52 25.40 -1.56
CA THR A 19 33.33 26.60 -0.74
C THR A 19 33.15 26.26 0.74
N ARG A 20 32.40 25.20 1.06
CA ARG A 20 32.23 24.71 2.43
C ARG A 20 33.56 24.33 3.06
N ASP A 21 34.39 23.62 2.31
CA ASP A 21 35.63 23.03 2.79
C ASP A 21 36.76 24.07 2.91
N ASP A 22 36.71 25.16 2.13
CA ASP A 22 37.68 26.25 2.15
C ASP A 22 37.44 27.29 3.26
N ILE A 23 36.22 27.39 3.81
CA ILE A 23 35.87 28.40 4.82
C ILE A 23 35.99 27.82 6.25
N PRO A 24 36.76 28.43 7.17
CA PRO A 24 36.97 27.92 8.53
C PRO A 24 35.69 27.72 9.36
N PHE A 25 34.63 28.46 9.02
CA PHE A 25 33.32 28.42 9.68
C PHE A 25 32.25 27.66 8.88
N GLY A 26 32.60 27.10 7.71
CA GLY A 26 31.68 26.41 6.82
C GLY A 26 30.73 27.34 6.03
N LEU A 27 29.71 26.73 5.42
CA LEU A 27 28.65 27.45 4.69
C LEU A 27 27.70 28.17 5.65
N SER A 28 27.06 29.23 5.15
CA SER A 28 25.91 29.83 5.82
C SER A 28 24.74 28.84 5.89
N ASP A 29 23.80 29.06 6.81
CA ASP A 29 22.60 28.21 6.92
C ASP A 29 21.78 28.16 5.62
N ASP A 30 21.73 29.26 4.87
CA ASP A 30 21.00 29.31 3.61
C ASP A 30 21.75 28.60 2.49
N ASP A 31 23.09 28.75 2.42
CA ASP A 31 23.90 28.02 1.45
C ASP A 31 23.88 26.51 1.73
N ALA A 32 23.87 26.10 2.99
CA ALA A 32 23.73 24.71 3.39
C ALA A 32 22.37 24.14 2.96
N LYS A 33 21.27 24.90 3.10
CA LYS A 33 19.94 24.51 2.59
C LYS A 33 19.94 24.41 1.07
N ILE A 34 20.57 25.37 0.36
CA ILE A 34 20.67 25.35 -1.10
C ILE A 34 21.40 24.09 -1.56
N LEU A 35 22.54 23.76 -0.94
CA LEU A 35 23.29 22.54 -1.26
C LEU A 35 22.44 21.28 -1.09
N ILE A 36 21.63 21.21 -0.03
CA ILE A 36 20.69 20.09 0.19
C ILE A 36 19.64 20.00 -0.93
N VAL A 37 19.07 21.14 -1.33
CA VAL A 37 18.08 21.20 -2.42
C VAL A 37 18.70 20.77 -3.75
N LEU A 38 19.91 21.25 -4.07
CA LEU A 38 20.63 20.87 -5.28
C LEU A 38 20.91 19.36 -5.32
N LYS A 39 21.38 18.78 -4.22
CA LYS A 39 21.60 17.33 -4.11
C LYS A 39 20.33 16.50 -4.29
N ARG A 40 19.20 16.95 -3.74
CA ARG A 40 17.90 16.31 -3.95
C ARG A 40 17.44 16.42 -5.41
N ALA A 41 17.65 17.56 -6.05
CA ALA A 41 17.34 17.75 -7.46
C ALA A 41 18.19 16.83 -8.34
N LEU A 42 19.49 16.70 -8.06
CA LEU A 42 20.38 15.79 -8.78
C LEU A 42 19.92 14.33 -8.65
N ALA A 43 19.67 13.85 -7.43
CA ALA A 43 19.20 12.50 -7.20
C ALA A 43 17.85 12.22 -7.89
N SER A 44 16.95 13.19 -7.91
CA SER A 44 15.67 13.08 -8.63
C SER A 44 15.88 12.98 -10.14
N LEU A 45 16.78 13.79 -10.71
CA LEU A 45 17.05 13.80 -12.14
C LEU A 45 17.72 12.50 -12.60
N GLU A 46 18.68 11.98 -11.81
CA GLU A 46 19.33 10.71 -12.10
C GLU A 46 18.34 9.53 -12.06
N ARG A 47 17.43 9.53 -11.09
CA ARG A 47 16.41 8.51 -10.97
C ARG A 47 15.42 8.55 -12.14
N GLU A 48 15.03 9.73 -12.59
CA GLU A 48 14.13 9.89 -13.73
C GLU A 48 14.80 9.46 -15.04
N GLN A 49 16.07 9.79 -15.22
CA GLN A 49 16.85 9.33 -16.37
C GLN A 49 16.87 7.79 -16.45
N VAL A 50 17.18 7.10 -15.35
CA VAL A 50 17.18 5.62 -15.28
C VAL A 50 15.79 5.06 -15.62
N ARG A 51 14.72 5.70 -15.13
CA ARG A 51 13.35 5.27 -15.42
C ARG A 51 13.01 5.40 -16.91
N HIS A 52 13.40 6.50 -17.55
CA HIS A 52 13.19 6.70 -18.99
C HIS A 52 13.99 5.72 -19.84
N GLU A 53 15.28 5.54 -19.55
CA GLU A 53 16.14 4.59 -20.27
C GLU A 53 15.61 3.16 -20.14
N HIS A 54 15.14 2.78 -18.96
CA HIS A 54 14.48 1.50 -18.73
C HIS A 54 13.19 1.36 -19.54
N ALA A 55 12.34 2.40 -19.59
CA ALA A 55 11.10 2.37 -20.37
C ALA A 55 11.37 2.20 -21.87
N ASP A 56 12.32 2.96 -22.42
CA ASP A 56 12.73 2.88 -23.82
C ASP A 56 13.26 1.48 -24.17
N TRP A 57 14.12 0.92 -23.31
CA TRP A 57 14.63 -0.43 -23.48
C TRP A 57 13.52 -1.49 -23.39
N SER A 58 12.60 -1.36 -22.43
CA SER A 58 11.47 -2.27 -22.25
C SER A 58 10.52 -2.25 -23.45
N ASP A 59 10.25 -1.07 -24.01
CA ASP A 59 9.43 -0.93 -25.22
C ASP A 59 10.12 -1.53 -26.44
N ALA A 60 11.43 -1.29 -26.61
CA ALA A 60 12.20 -1.89 -27.69
C ALA A 60 12.29 -3.43 -27.60
N THR A 61 12.34 -3.97 -26.38
CA THR A 61 12.55 -5.40 -26.13
C THR A 61 11.24 -6.19 -26.16
N PHE A 62 10.19 -5.69 -25.53
CA PHE A 62 8.94 -6.42 -25.30
C PHE A 62 7.77 -5.92 -26.16
N GLY A 63 7.89 -4.73 -26.76
CA GLY A 63 6.84 -4.12 -27.55
C GLY A 63 5.61 -3.70 -26.73
N ASP A 64 4.46 -3.69 -27.40
CA ASP A 64 3.18 -3.25 -26.84
C ASP A 64 2.53 -4.36 -25.98
N VAL A 65 3.07 -4.55 -24.77
CA VAL A 65 2.51 -5.44 -23.74
C VAL A 65 1.89 -4.64 -22.60
N GLY A 66 0.83 -5.20 -22.01
CA GLY A 66 0.14 -4.60 -20.87
C GLY A 66 0.82 -4.84 -19.52
N PRO A 67 0.28 -4.26 -18.43
CA PRO A 67 0.93 -4.25 -17.11
C PRO A 67 0.92 -5.60 -16.38
N ILE A 68 0.13 -6.58 -16.84
CA ILE A 68 -0.07 -7.85 -16.13
C ILE A 68 1.19 -8.72 -16.12
N GLY A 69 1.98 -8.71 -17.18
CA GLY A 69 3.24 -9.46 -17.26
C GLY A 69 4.24 -9.01 -16.19
N PRO A 70 4.62 -7.72 -16.18
CA PRO A 70 5.49 -7.16 -15.15
C PRO A 70 4.99 -7.39 -13.71
N LEU A 71 3.68 -7.29 -13.45
CA LEU A 71 3.12 -7.56 -12.12
C LEU A 71 3.26 -9.02 -11.67
N LYS A 72 3.07 -9.97 -12.60
CA LYS A 72 3.29 -11.40 -12.32
C LYS A 72 4.76 -11.68 -12.05
N HIS A 73 5.66 -10.99 -12.75
CA HIS A 73 7.10 -11.09 -12.54
C HIS A 73 7.49 -10.47 -11.19
N LEU A 74 6.97 -9.29 -10.86
CA LEU A 74 7.22 -8.61 -9.58
C LEU A 74 6.89 -9.50 -8.37
N SER A 75 5.87 -10.35 -8.49
CA SER A 75 5.52 -11.32 -7.44
C SER A 75 6.59 -12.38 -7.19
N LYS A 76 7.40 -12.72 -8.20
CA LYS A 76 8.55 -13.63 -8.08
C LYS A 76 9.76 -12.92 -7.49
N GLU A 77 10.08 -11.73 -8.02
CA GLU A 77 11.19 -10.91 -7.50
C GLU A 77 10.99 -10.54 -6.02
N ALA A 78 9.75 -10.34 -5.59
CA ALA A 78 9.44 -10.12 -4.18
C ALA A 78 9.78 -11.33 -3.29
N LEU A 79 9.68 -12.56 -3.82
CA LEU A 79 10.08 -13.78 -3.10
C LEU A 79 11.60 -13.96 -3.11
N GLU A 80 12.26 -13.64 -4.21
CA GLU A 80 13.72 -13.68 -4.35
C GLU A 80 14.36 -12.64 -3.41
N THR A 81 13.87 -11.39 -3.43
CA THR A 81 14.25 -10.35 -2.46
C THR A 81 13.99 -10.77 -1.01
N ALA A 82 12.89 -11.47 -0.72
CA ALA A 82 12.60 -11.92 0.64
C ALA A 82 13.57 -13.02 1.11
N ALA A 83 14.12 -13.82 0.19
CA ALA A 83 15.14 -14.82 0.48
C ALA A 83 16.53 -14.19 0.63
N GLU A 84 16.83 -13.16 -0.17
CA GLU A 84 18.14 -12.51 -0.26
C GLU A 84 18.03 -10.97 -0.08
N PRO A 85 17.58 -10.47 1.08
CA PRO A 85 17.29 -9.04 1.27
C PRO A 85 18.53 -8.14 1.21
N ASP A 86 19.72 -8.71 1.30
CA ASP A 86 21.00 -8.01 1.19
C ASP A 86 21.46 -7.85 -0.28
N ASP A 87 20.81 -8.53 -1.25
CA ASP A 87 21.11 -8.36 -2.67
C ASP A 87 20.36 -7.14 -3.23
N LEU A 88 21.10 -6.07 -3.53
CA LEU A 88 20.55 -4.84 -4.10
C LEU A 88 19.97 -5.02 -5.52
N SER A 89 20.38 -6.03 -6.27
CA SER A 89 19.88 -6.26 -7.63
C SER A 89 18.41 -6.70 -7.63
N GLU A 90 18.02 -7.55 -6.68
CA GLU A 90 16.64 -8.00 -6.46
C GLU A 90 15.70 -6.81 -6.16
N TRP A 91 16.16 -5.86 -5.34
CA TRP A 91 15.44 -4.61 -5.10
C TRP A 91 15.33 -3.75 -6.37
N ALA A 92 16.36 -3.74 -7.21
CA ALA A 92 16.33 -2.99 -8.47
C ALA A 92 15.32 -3.61 -9.45
N ASP A 93 15.26 -4.94 -9.54
CA ASP A 93 14.30 -5.65 -10.39
C ASP A 93 12.85 -5.36 -9.97
N MET A 94 12.56 -5.36 -8.67
CA MET A 94 11.24 -4.93 -8.18
C MET A 94 10.89 -3.51 -8.63
N GLN A 95 11.85 -2.58 -8.60
CA GLN A 95 11.62 -1.18 -8.97
C GLN A 95 11.37 -1.05 -10.48
N PHE A 96 12.15 -1.72 -11.30
CA PHE A 96 11.97 -1.73 -12.75
C PHE A 96 10.62 -2.32 -13.15
N LEU A 97 10.23 -3.45 -12.57
CA LEU A 97 8.95 -4.11 -12.86
C LEU A 97 7.75 -3.28 -12.40
N LEU A 98 7.85 -2.61 -11.23
CA LEU A 98 6.79 -1.73 -10.75
C LEU A 98 6.60 -0.51 -11.65
N TRP A 99 7.70 0.13 -12.05
CA TRP A 99 7.67 1.25 -12.99
C TRP A 99 7.09 0.85 -14.35
N ASP A 100 7.50 -0.32 -14.87
CA ASP A 100 7.01 -0.85 -16.13
C ASP A 100 5.50 -1.12 -16.07
N ALA A 101 5.03 -1.73 -14.98
CA ALA A 101 3.62 -1.97 -14.76
C ALA A 101 2.82 -0.65 -14.69
N GLN A 102 3.32 0.34 -13.95
CA GLN A 102 2.65 1.64 -13.81
C GLN A 102 2.50 2.36 -15.14
N ARG A 103 3.60 2.50 -15.90
CA ARG A 103 3.58 3.21 -17.19
C ARG A 103 2.70 2.48 -18.21
N ARG A 104 2.76 1.13 -18.26
CA ARG A 104 1.93 0.31 -19.18
C ARG A 104 0.45 0.33 -18.80
N ALA A 105 0.13 0.65 -17.55
CA ALA A 105 -1.25 0.90 -17.09
C ALA A 105 -1.71 2.34 -17.36
N GLY A 106 -0.86 3.22 -17.92
CA GLY A 106 -1.16 4.64 -18.14
C GLY A 106 -1.23 5.45 -16.85
N ILE A 107 -0.60 5.00 -15.77
CA ILE A 107 -0.59 5.70 -14.48
C ILE A 107 0.54 6.71 -14.46
N THR A 108 0.19 7.98 -14.25
CA THR A 108 1.14 9.10 -14.12
C THR A 108 1.72 9.21 -12.70
N ASP A 109 2.86 9.88 -12.56
CA ASP A 109 3.48 10.13 -11.26
C ASP A 109 2.59 10.96 -10.33
N GLU A 110 1.84 11.93 -10.87
CA GLU A 110 0.88 12.71 -10.10
C GLU A 110 -0.25 11.84 -9.57
N GLN A 111 -0.79 10.94 -10.41
CA GLN A 111 -1.88 10.04 -10.01
C GLN A 111 -1.44 9.07 -8.93
N ILE A 112 -0.30 8.40 -9.10
CA ILE A 112 0.17 7.44 -8.08
C ILE A 112 0.57 8.17 -6.79
N THR A 113 1.17 9.35 -6.87
CA THR A 113 1.53 10.15 -5.69
C THR A 113 0.29 10.55 -4.90
N LEU A 114 -0.77 11.03 -5.58
CA LEU A 114 -2.03 11.35 -4.92
C LEU A 114 -2.65 10.11 -4.26
N ALA A 115 -2.71 8.99 -4.98
CA ALA A 115 -3.23 7.73 -4.45
C ALA A 115 -2.43 7.24 -3.22
N MET A 116 -1.10 7.41 -3.22
CA MET A 116 -0.24 7.09 -2.08
C MET A 116 -0.53 7.99 -0.87
N VAL A 117 -0.71 9.30 -1.07
CA VAL A 117 -1.07 10.24 0.00
C VAL A 117 -2.41 9.87 0.65
N GLU A 118 -3.43 9.63 -0.17
CA GLU A 118 -4.76 9.25 0.29
C GLU A 118 -4.74 7.89 1.00
N LYS A 119 -4.05 6.90 0.41
CA LYS A 119 -3.94 5.56 1.00
C LYS A 119 -3.21 5.58 2.33
N LEU A 120 -2.16 6.40 2.46
CA LEU A 120 -1.42 6.57 3.71
C LEU A 120 -2.32 7.17 4.81
N ALA A 121 -3.16 8.16 4.47
CA ALA A 121 -4.11 8.75 5.41
C ALA A 121 -5.14 7.71 5.92
N VAL A 122 -5.61 6.81 5.05
CA VAL A 122 -6.47 5.68 5.45
C VAL A 122 -5.71 4.70 6.33
N ASN A 123 -4.49 4.31 5.97
CA ASN A 123 -3.70 3.33 6.73
C ASN A 123 -3.37 3.79 8.15
N LYS A 124 -3.10 5.10 8.34
CA LYS A 124 -2.86 5.70 9.66
C LYS A 124 -4.06 5.66 10.61
N LYS A 125 -5.27 5.49 10.09
CA LYS A 125 -6.52 5.40 10.87
C LYS A 125 -6.92 3.96 11.20
N ARG A 126 -6.19 2.96 10.69
CA ARG A 126 -6.50 1.54 10.90
C ARG A 126 -5.88 1.04 12.19
N GLU A 127 -6.50 -0.01 12.73
CA GLU A 127 -5.91 -0.81 13.79
C GLU A 127 -5.03 -1.91 13.18
N TRP A 128 -3.87 -2.13 13.80
CA TRP A 128 -2.85 -3.06 13.35
C TRP A 128 -2.48 -4.01 14.48
N PRO A 129 -2.25 -5.30 14.18
CA PRO A 129 -1.78 -6.25 15.16
C PRO A 129 -0.33 -5.97 15.58
N GLU A 130 0.09 -6.59 16.69
CA GLU A 130 1.43 -6.44 17.22
C GLU A 130 2.53 -6.83 16.21
N PRO A 131 3.59 -6.01 16.05
CA PRO A 131 4.95 -6.47 16.29
C PRO A 131 5.62 -7.73 15.68
N LYS A 132 5.18 -8.47 14.65
CA LYS A 132 5.92 -9.71 14.26
C LYS A 132 6.99 -9.52 13.17
N ASN A 133 8.21 -10.04 13.40
CA ASN A 133 9.31 -10.04 12.44
C ASN A 133 9.13 -11.15 11.40
N GLY A 134 9.44 -10.87 10.14
CA GLY A 134 9.35 -11.85 9.02
C GLY A 134 7.93 -12.18 8.54
N GLU A 135 6.89 -11.68 9.20
CA GLU A 135 5.49 -12.00 8.89
C GLU A 135 4.72 -10.80 8.29
N PRO A 136 3.87 -11.01 7.27
CA PRO A 136 2.99 -9.98 6.75
C PRO A 136 2.03 -9.46 7.83
N ARG A 137 1.76 -8.15 7.82
CA ARG A 137 0.80 -7.52 8.73
C ARG A 137 -0.43 -7.07 7.98
N LEU A 138 -1.56 -7.63 8.37
CA LEU A 138 -2.85 -7.27 7.84
C LEU A 138 -3.60 -6.43 8.87
N HIS A 139 -4.26 -5.38 8.39
CA HIS A 139 -5.15 -4.57 9.23
C HIS A 139 -6.28 -5.44 9.79
N ILE A 140 -6.70 -5.12 11.02
CA ILE A 140 -7.85 -5.75 11.64
C ILE A 140 -9.09 -5.29 10.88
N LYS A 141 -9.85 -6.24 10.32
CA LYS A 141 -11.19 -5.95 9.78
C LYS A 141 -12.17 -6.08 10.93
N GLU A 142 -12.96 -5.06 11.21
CA GLU A 142 -14.13 -5.22 12.06
C GLU A 142 -14.99 -6.33 11.46
N GLN A 143 -15.22 -7.41 12.22
CA GLN A 143 -16.20 -8.39 11.81
C GLN A 143 -17.56 -7.67 11.83
N PRO A 144 -18.36 -7.73 10.75
CA PRO A 144 -19.71 -7.21 10.80
C PRO A 144 -20.44 -7.89 11.96
N VAL A 145 -21.06 -7.09 12.83
CA VAL A 145 -21.89 -7.60 13.91
C VAL A 145 -22.90 -8.57 13.27
N PRO A 146 -23.07 -9.81 13.79
CA PRO A 146 -24.08 -10.71 13.27
C PRO A 146 -25.43 -9.99 13.25
N VAL A 147 -25.96 -9.74 12.05
CA VAL A 147 -27.30 -9.15 11.90
C VAL A 147 -28.29 -10.27 12.17
N VAL A 148 -28.69 -10.40 13.43
CA VAL A 148 -29.73 -11.35 13.84
C VAL A 148 -31.09 -10.65 13.73
N PRO A 149 -32.02 -11.13 12.87
CA PRO A 149 -33.36 -10.57 12.71
C PRO A 149 -34.08 -10.36 14.04
N GLU A 150 -34.84 -9.28 14.18
CA GLU A 150 -35.63 -9.01 15.39
C GLU A 150 -36.82 -9.97 15.53
N GLU A 151 -37.48 -10.28 14.41
CA GLU A 151 -38.58 -11.23 14.34
C GLU A 151 -38.08 -12.64 14.02
N CYS A 152 -38.76 -13.65 14.56
CA CYS A 152 -38.50 -15.06 14.27
C CYS A 152 -38.78 -15.34 12.78
N PRO A 153 -37.80 -15.83 12.00
CA PRO A 153 -38.04 -16.19 10.61
C PRO A 153 -39.14 -17.26 10.47
N GLU A 154 -39.96 -17.15 9.43
CA GLU A 154 -41.09 -18.05 9.17
C GLU A 154 -40.64 -19.52 9.11
N GLU A 155 -39.49 -19.82 8.52
CA GLU A 155 -38.99 -21.19 8.43
C GLU A 155 -38.58 -21.76 9.80
N ILE A 156 -38.06 -20.91 10.70
CA ILE A 156 -37.70 -21.30 12.07
C ILE A 156 -38.97 -21.51 12.89
N ARG A 157 -39.93 -20.60 12.76
CA ARG A 157 -41.23 -20.67 13.42
C ARG A 157 -41.97 -21.96 13.04
N ASP A 158 -42.03 -22.26 11.75
CA ASP A 158 -42.70 -23.46 11.23
C ASP A 158 -42.01 -24.75 11.70
N LEU A 159 -40.68 -24.73 11.80
CA LEU A 159 -39.91 -25.84 12.36
C LEU A 159 -40.24 -26.05 13.85
N MET A 160 -40.28 -24.98 14.65
CA MET A 160 -40.64 -25.05 16.08
C MET A 160 -42.06 -25.59 16.23
N ALA A 161 -43.01 -25.07 15.45
CA ALA A 161 -44.39 -25.52 15.45
C ALA A 161 -44.50 -27.02 15.13
N SER A 162 -43.73 -27.53 14.16
CA SER A 162 -43.76 -28.95 13.76
C SER A 162 -43.32 -29.95 14.84
N HIS A 163 -42.57 -29.48 15.84
CA HIS A 163 -42.06 -30.28 16.95
C HIS A 163 -42.72 -29.94 18.30
N SER A 164 -43.76 -29.10 18.27
CA SER A 164 -44.48 -28.62 19.45
C SER A 164 -45.88 -29.24 19.55
N ASP A 165 -46.60 -28.91 20.62
CA ASP A 165 -47.98 -29.34 20.81
C ASP A 165 -48.99 -28.31 20.25
N ALA A 166 -50.28 -28.62 20.38
CA ALA A 166 -51.35 -27.77 19.85
C ALA A 166 -51.55 -26.43 20.59
N LEU A 167 -50.82 -26.18 21.69
CA LEU A 167 -50.88 -24.92 22.44
C LEU A 167 -49.82 -23.91 21.98
N PHE A 168 -48.83 -24.35 21.22
CA PHE A 168 -47.76 -23.51 20.70
C PHE A 168 -48.29 -22.49 19.69
N ASN A 169 -47.88 -21.23 19.87
CA ASN A 169 -48.28 -20.11 19.02
C ASN A 169 -47.10 -19.21 18.65
N ASP A 170 -47.36 -18.17 17.86
CA ASP A 170 -46.33 -17.25 17.35
C ASP A 170 -45.60 -16.49 18.46
N ASP A 171 -46.28 -16.20 19.60
CA ASP A 171 -45.66 -15.51 20.73
C ASP A 171 -44.61 -16.42 21.40
N ASP A 172 -44.90 -17.72 21.53
CA ASP A 172 -43.96 -18.72 22.06
C ASP A 172 -42.72 -18.85 21.15
N ALA A 173 -42.93 -18.87 19.83
CA ALA A 173 -41.83 -18.92 18.86
C ALA A 173 -40.95 -17.66 18.92
N GLN A 174 -41.57 -16.48 19.09
CA GLN A 174 -40.86 -15.22 19.22
C GLN A 174 -40.09 -15.14 20.55
N GLU A 175 -40.63 -15.67 21.65
CA GLU A 175 -39.93 -15.72 22.94
C GLU A 175 -38.66 -16.59 22.86
N ILE A 176 -38.75 -17.78 22.26
CA ILE A 176 -37.60 -18.66 22.04
C ILE A 176 -36.57 -17.98 21.13
N TRP A 177 -37.03 -17.36 20.04
CA TRP A 177 -36.16 -16.62 19.13
C TRP A 177 -35.42 -15.48 19.84
N ASN A 178 -36.10 -14.73 20.71
CA ASN A 178 -35.48 -13.65 21.49
C ASN A 178 -34.35 -14.16 22.39
N ALA A 179 -34.52 -15.33 23.02
CA ALA A 179 -33.47 -15.96 23.83
C ALA A 179 -32.27 -16.39 22.97
N CYS A 180 -32.52 -17.03 21.82
CA CYS A 180 -31.47 -17.40 20.87
C CYS A 180 -30.73 -16.17 20.30
N ARG A 181 -31.48 -15.12 19.93
CA ARG A 181 -30.95 -13.84 19.46
C ARG A 181 -30.06 -13.18 20.49
N ALA A 182 -30.47 -13.15 21.76
CA ALA A 182 -29.66 -12.61 22.84
C ALA A 182 -28.34 -13.39 23.00
N ALA A 183 -28.37 -14.72 22.90
CA ALA A 183 -27.16 -15.54 22.98
C ALA A 183 -26.21 -15.30 21.78
N MET A 184 -26.76 -15.19 20.56
CA MET A 184 -25.99 -14.91 19.35
C MET A 184 -25.35 -13.52 19.38
N LEU A 185 -26.07 -12.49 19.88
CA LEU A 185 -25.55 -11.13 19.99
C LEU A 185 -24.52 -10.97 21.13
N ASN A 186 -24.62 -11.76 22.20
CA ASN A 186 -23.68 -11.72 23.32
C ASN A 186 -22.43 -12.60 23.12
N GLY A 187 -22.28 -13.24 21.95
CA GLY A 187 -21.06 -13.94 21.55
C GLY A 187 -20.70 -15.15 22.41
N GLY A 188 -21.68 -15.84 23.00
CA GLY A 188 -21.44 -17.08 23.74
C GLY A 188 -20.48 -16.94 24.93
N LYS A 189 -20.50 -15.81 25.65
CA LYS A 189 -19.81 -15.67 26.93
C LYS A 189 -20.57 -16.42 28.03
N SER A 190 -20.37 -17.74 28.09
CA SER A 190 -20.55 -18.57 29.28
C SER A 190 -19.19 -18.96 29.85
#